data_AF-A0A2V0RAE8-F1
#
_entry.id   AF-A0A2V0RAE8-F1
#
_cell.length_a   1.000
_cell.length_b   1.000
_cell.length_c   1.000
_cell.angle_alpha   90.00
_cell.angle_beta   90.00
_cell.angle_gamma   90.00
#
_symmetry.space_group_name_H-M   'P 1'
#
loop_
_entity.id
_entity.type
_entity.pdbx_description
1 polymer ?
#
loop_
_entity_poly.entity_id
_entity_poly.type
_entity_poly.pdbx_seq_one_letter_code
_entity_poly.pdbx_strand_id
1 'polypeptide(L)'
;MDNSLPPVHDWAPYEDSLVRIKHSCFAMHELYRERYLIARRRMVYYDVPIIVLSAVSSVFIAGGESYLDKQTVQVTTCVMSLCVGVIGALKKFFRVDENREQCLETYKDLFRMFCELSLVIDMPQHTRPGDPQQFSTETASKYAEIMQRSMVLEHDRVKRNPIYDDSRPLPIEKKRSIFGKSRSVRSVISQESLSPKEMDRTLEC
;
A
#
# COMPACT_ATOMS: atom_id res chain seq x y z
N MET A 1 -22.34 55.01 19.71
CA MET A 1 -22.45 53.55 19.84
C MET A 1 -22.05 52.98 18.50
N ASP A 2 -20.75 52.73 18.33
CA ASP A 2 -20.22 52.10 17.12
C ASP A 2 -20.77 50.68 17.07
N ASN A 3 -21.67 50.44 16.11
CA ASN A 3 -22.22 49.13 15.82
C ASN A 3 -21.29 48.46 14.79
N SER A 4 -20.03 48.23 15.15
CA SER A 4 -19.14 47.39 14.38
C SER A 4 -19.57 45.94 14.57
N LEU A 5 -20.38 45.46 13.63
CA LEU A 5 -20.60 44.02 13.42
C LEU A 5 -19.26 43.29 13.55
N PRO A 6 -19.19 42.13 14.24
CA PRO A 6 -17.96 41.36 14.29
C PRO A 6 -17.47 41.12 12.85
N PRO A 7 -16.14 41.13 12.61
CA PRO A 7 -15.60 40.95 11.26
C PRO A 7 -16.20 39.68 10.68
N VAL A 8 -16.97 39.83 9.59
CA VAL A 8 -17.49 38.68 8.85
C VAL A 8 -16.28 37.99 8.26
N HIS A 9 -15.82 36.94 8.93
CA HIS A 9 -14.80 36.07 8.40
C HIS A 9 -15.38 35.40 7.16
N ASP A 10 -15.01 35.88 5.98
CA ASP A 10 -15.52 35.34 4.72
C ASP A 10 -14.81 34.02 4.42
N TRP A 11 -15.54 32.91 4.60
CA TRP A 11 -15.05 31.55 4.35
C TRP A 11 -15.15 31.15 2.88
N ALA A 12 -15.93 31.87 2.07
CA ALA A 12 -16.20 31.53 0.68
C ALA A 12 -14.95 31.29 -0.21
N PRO A 13 -13.89 32.13 -0.16
CA PRO A 13 -12.71 31.92 -1.03
C PRO A 13 -11.83 30.73 -0.60
N TYR A 14 -11.92 30.29 0.66
CA TYR A 14 -11.12 29.20 1.21
C TYR A 14 -11.86 27.85 1.16
N GLU A 15 -13.19 27.86 1.10
CA GLU A 15 -14.01 26.64 1.12
C GLU A 15 -13.68 25.70 -0.05
N ASP A 16 -13.44 26.25 -1.25
CA ASP A 16 -13.06 25.47 -2.42
C ASP A 16 -11.72 24.74 -2.25
N SER A 17 -10.72 25.38 -1.65
CA SER A 17 -9.41 24.74 -1.42
C SER A 17 -9.50 23.68 -0.33
N LEU A 18 -10.25 23.96 0.74
CA LEU A 18 -10.51 23.00 1.82
C LEU A 18 -11.27 21.76 1.31
N VAL A 19 -12.28 21.94 0.47
CA VAL A 19 -13.04 20.83 -0.12
C VAL A 19 -12.14 19.98 -1.03
N ARG A 20 -11.26 20.60 -1.84
CA ARG A 20 -10.26 19.87 -2.64
C ARG A 20 -9.32 19.03 -1.76
N ILE A 21 -8.81 19.61 -0.68
CA ILE A 21 -7.95 18.89 0.28
C ILE A 21 -8.73 17.73 0.92
N LYS A 22 -9.99 17.93 1.32
CA LYS A 22 -10.86 16.88 1.88
C LYS A 22 -10.97 15.67 0.94
N HIS A 23 -11.29 15.91 -0.33
CA HIS A 23 -11.40 14.85 -1.32
C HIS A 23 -10.06 14.13 -1.56
N SER A 24 -8.95 14.86 -1.53
CA SER A 24 -7.62 14.27 -1.65
C SER A 24 -7.25 13.39 -0.45
N CYS A 25 -7.55 13.82 0.78
CA CYS A 25 -7.33 13.02 1.97
C CYS A 25 -8.10 11.70 1.92
N PHE A 26 -9.36 11.73 1.45
CA PHE A 26 -10.16 10.52 1.26
C PHE A 26 -9.56 9.60 0.19
N ALA A 27 -9.18 10.14 -0.98
CA ALA A 27 -8.57 9.36 -2.05
C ALA A 27 -7.24 8.72 -1.62
N MET A 28 -6.37 9.48 -0.94
CA MET A 28 -5.11 8.97 -0.42
C MET A 28 -5.34 7.89 0.65
N HIS A 29 -6.30 8.10 1.55
CA HIS A 29 -6.67 7.12 2.57
C HIS A 29 -7.03 5.75 1.96
N GLU A 30 -7.83 5.74 0.88
CA GLU A 30 -8.19 4.50 0.18
C GLU A 30 -6.97 3.80 -0.44
N LEU A 31 -6.05 4.57 -1.04
CA LEU A 31 -4.82 4.03 -1.62
C LEU A 31 -3.89 3.42 -0.56
N TYR A 32 -3.70 4.10 0.57
CA TYR A 32 -2.92 3.58 1.70
C TYR A 32 -3.58 2.32 2.28
N ARG A 33 -4.92 2.24 2.30
CA ARG A 33 -5.66 1.04 2.73
C ARG A 33 -5.37 -0.17 1.84
N GLU A 34 -5.50 -0.03 0.53
CA GLU A 34 -5.19 -1.12 -0.42
C GLU A 34 -3.73 -1.59 -0.27
N ARG A 35 -2.80 -0.64 -0.16
CA ARG A 35 -1.37 -0.96 -0.03
C ARG A 35 -1.06 -1.66 1.29
N TYR A 36 -1.66 -1.21 2.39
CA TYR A 36 -1.55 -1.85 3.70
C TYR A 36 -2.01 -3.31 3.64
N LEU A 37 -3.13 -3.60 2.96
CA LEU A 37 -3.62 -4.97 2.78
C LEU A 37 -2.66 -5.84 1.97
N ILE A 38 -2.06 -5.30 0.91
CA ILE A 38 -1.05 -6.01 0.11
C ILE A 38 0.22 -6.27 0.94
N ALA A 39 0.70 -5.27 1.68
CA ALA A 39 1.87 -5.39 2.54
C ALA A 39 1.65 -6.44 3.65
N ARG A 40 0.45 -6.47 4.25
CA ARG A 40 0.07 -7.49 5.23
C ARG A 40 0.09 -8.90 4.65
N ARG A 41 -0.42 -9.10 3.42
CA ARG A 41 -0.34 -10.42 2.76
C ARG A 41 1.09 -10.85 2.48
N ARG A 42 1.96 -9.91 2.07
CA ARG A 42 3.39 -10.20 1.82
C ARG A 42 4.11 -10.63 3.09
N MET A 43 3.79 -10.07 4.26
CA MET A 43 4.36 -10.54 5.53
C MET A 43 4.04 -12.00 5.80
N VAL A 44 2.76 -12.36 5.69
CA VAL A 44 2.30 -13.73 5.94
C VAL A 44 2.99 -14.72 4.99
N TYR A 45 3.26 -14.33 3.74
CA TYR A 45 3.99 -15.16 2.78
C TYR A 45 5.42 -15.52 3.22
N TYR A 46 6.11 -14.64 3.96
CA TYR A 46 7.46 -14.92 4.47
C TYR A 46 7.46 -15.55 5.86
N ASP A 47 6.50 -15.21 6.72
CA ASP A 47 6.44 -15.71 8.10
C ASP A 47 6.00 -17.16 8.19
N VAL A 48 5.01 -17.58 7.38
CA VAL A 48 4.53 -18.97 7.37
C VAL A 48 5.65 -19.98 7.05
N PRO A 49 6.47 -19.83 5.99
CA PRO A 49 7.53 -20.79 5.71
C PRO A 49 8.63 -20.78 6.78
N ILE A 50 8.96 -19.61 7.35
CA ILE A 50 9.91 -19.52 8.47
C ILE A 50 9.40 -20.36 9.66
N ILE A 51 8.13 -20.20 10.04
CA ILE A 51 7.52 -20.93 11.16
C ILE A 51 7.50 -22.43 10.87
N VAL A 52 7.05 -22.84 9.69
CA VAL A 52 6.98 -24.27 9.32
C VAL A 52 8.37 -24.91 9.30
N LEU A 53 9.36 -24.27 8.66
CA LEU A 53 10.72 -24.81 8.59
C LEU A 53 11.38 -24.87 9.98
N SER A 54 11.07 -23.90 10.86
CA SER A 54 11.56 -23.91 12.24
C SER A 54 10.95 -25.07 13.05
N ALA A 55 9.64 -25.28 12.95
CA ALA A 55 8.95 -26.39 13.63
C ALA A 55 9.45 -27.76 13.14
N VAL A 56 9.60 -27.92 11.82
CA VAL A 56 10.15 -29.15 11.22
C VAL A 56 11.57 -29.42 11.73
N SER A 57 12.42 -28.39 11.79
CA SER A 57 13.77 -28.52 12.34
C SER A 57 13.77 -29.02 13.79
N SER A 58 12.87 -28.49 14.64
CA SER A 58 12.73 -28.95 16.03
C SER A 58 12.26 -30.40 16.13
N VAL A 59 11.31 -30.82 15.28
CA VAL A 59 10.83 -32.21 15.24
C VAL A 59 11.92 -33.17 14.76
N PHE A 60 12.75 -32.77 13.78
CA PHE A 60 13.88 -33.58 13.33
C PHE A 60 14.94 -33.77 14.42
N ILE A 61 15.21 -32.73 15.22
CA ILE A 61 16.14 -32.84 16.35
C ILE A 61 15.60 -33.80 17.42
N ALA A 62 14.32 -33.66 17.80
CA ALA A 62 13.72 -34.45 18.88
C ALA A 62 13.39 -35.91 18.48
N GLY A 63 12.93 -36.14 17.25
CA GLY A 63 12.54 -37.47 16.76
C GLY A 63 13.66 -38.21 16.01
N GLY A 64 14.68 -37.50 15.54
CA GLY A 64 15.75 -38.06 14.71
C GLY A 64 16.63 -39.08 15.44
N GLU A 65 16.83 -38.93 16.75
CA GLU A 65 17.72 -39.82 17.52
C GLU A 65 17.24 -41.28 17.57
N SER A 66 15.95 -41.54 17.39
CA SER A 66 15.37 -42.89 17.49
C SER A 66 15.18 -43.60 16.14
N TYR A 67 15.15 -42.85 15.03
CA TYR A 67 14.77 -43.38 13.72
C TYR A 67 15.85 -43.24 12.64
N LEU A 68 16.82 -42.34 12.81
CA LEU A 68 17.84 -42.03 11.80
C LEU A 68 19.25 -42.03 12.39
N ASP A 69 20.23 -42.29 11.53
CA ASP A 69 21.64 -42.15 11.90
C ASP A 69 21.96 -40.69 12.27
N LYS A 70 22.78 -40.51 13.32
CA LYS A 70 23.07 -39.20 13.93
C LYS A 70 23.65 -38.21 12.92
N GLN A 71 24.44 -38.70 11.98
CA GLN A 71 25.06 -37.87 10.95
C GLN A 71 24.02 -37.28 9.99
N THR A 72 22.99 -38.04 9.65
CA THR A 72 21.92 -37.59 8.74
C THR A 72 21.07 -36.50 9.41
N VAL A 73 20.74 -36.67 10.70
CA VAL A 73 19.96 -35.69 11.47
C VAL A 73 20.70 -34.36 11.59
N GLN A 74 22.02 -34.38 11.78
CA GLN A 74 22.83 -33.17 11.89
C GLN A 74 22.88 -32.39 10.57
N VAL A 75 23.07 -33.09 9.44
CA VAL A 75 23.13 -32.45 8.12
C VAL A 75 21.79 -31.83 7.74
N THR A 76 20.67 -32.54 7.93
CA THR A 76 19.34 -31.99 7.60
C THR A 76 18.99 -30.78 8.45
N THR A 77 19.26 -30.84 9.77
CA THR A 77 19.02 -29.72 10.69
C THR A 77 19.85 -28.49 10.31
N CYS A 78 21.11 -28.68 9.90
CA CYS A 78 21.97 -27.60 9.45
C CYS A 78 21.43 -26.91 8.19
N VAL A 79 21.01 -27.70 7.18
CA VAL A 79 20.44 -27.17 5.93
C VAL A 79 19.14 -26.40 6.21
N MET A 80 18.25 -26.94 7.03
CA MET A 80 16.99 -26.28 7.39
C MET A 80 17.23 -24.98 8.16
N SER A 81 18.18 -24.97 9.10
CA SER A 81 18.58 -23.77 9.84
C SER A 81 19.14 -22.69 8.91
N LEU A 82 19.91 -23.09 7.89
CA LEU A 82 20.43 -22.18 6.89
C LEU A 82 19.31 -21.59 6.03
N CYS A 83 18.34 -22.40 5.58
CA CYS A 83 17.17 -21.91 4.84
C CYS A 83 16.34 -20.89 5.64
N VAL A 84 16.08 -21.18 6.93
CA VAL A 84 15.36 -20.26 7.83
C VAL A 84 16.14 -18.95 7.98
N GLY A 85 17.47 -19.02 8.15
CA GLY A 85 18.34 -17.85 8.25
C GLY A 85 18.31 -16.98 7.00
N VAL A 86 18.37 -17.59 5.81
CA VAL A 86 18.31 -16.86 4.53
C VAL A 86 16.96 -16.18 4.33
N ILE A 87 15.84 -16.88 4.58
CA ILE A 87 14.50 -16.29 4.44
C ILE A 87 14.29 -15.17 5.46
N GLY A 88 14.77 -15.34 6.69
CA GLY A 88 14.73 -14.30 7.72
C GLY A 88 15.55 -13.06 7.36
N ALA A 89 16.74 -13.24 6.79
CA ALA A 89 17.57 -12.15 6.29
C ALA A 89 16.89 -11.40 5.14
N LEU A 90 16.22 -12.13 4.22
CA LEU A 90 15.43 -11.51 3.14
C LEU A 90 14.25 -10.71 3.68
N LYS A 91 13.51 -11.24 4.66
CA LYS A 91 12.41 -10.50 5.32
C LYS A 91 12.90 -9.15 5.87
N LYS A 92 14.06 -9.16 6.54
CA LYS A 92 14.68 -7.94 7.08
C LYS A 92 15.19 -7.01 5.97
N PHE A 93 15.80 -7.56 4.92
CA PHE A 93 16.33 -6.80 3.79
C PHE A 93 15.26 -5.97 3.07
N PHE A 94 14.07 -6.53 2.87
CA PHE A 94 12.95 -5.82 2.24
C PHE A 94 12.25 -4.80 3.14
N ARG A 95 12.66 -4.69 4.43
CA ARG A 95 12.07 -3.78 5.43
C ARG A 95 10.54 -3.82 5.42
N VAL A 96 9.99 -5.02 5.23
CA VAL A 96 8.54 -5.23 5.05
C VAL A 96 7.76 -4.72 6.26
N ASP A 97 8.34 -4.89 7.46
CA ASP A 97 7.79 -4.45 8.74
C ASP A 97 7.69 -2.93 8.86
N GLU A 98 8.79 -2.23 8.60
CA GLU A 98 8.87 -0.76 8.66
C GLU A 98 7.95 -0.11 7.63
N ASN A 99 7.92 -0.64 6.40
CA ASN A 99 7.04 -0.13 5.34
C ASN A 99 5.54 -0.27 5.72
N ARG A 100 5.14 -1.42 6.28
CA ARG A 100 3.74 -1.62 6.72
C ARG A 100 3.38 -0.68 7.86
N GLU A 101 4.27 -0.49 8.83
CA GLU A 101 4.01 0.38 9.97
C GLU A 101 3.87 1.84 9.53
N GLN A 102 4.77 2.34 8.71
CA GLN A 102 4.70 3.68 8.13
C GLN A 102 3.43 3.88 7.29
N CYS A 103 3.03 2.87 6.52
CA CYS A 103 1.80 2.88 5.73
C CYS A 103 0.54 2.96 6.62
N LEU A 104 0.52 2.22 7.73
CA LEU A 104 -0.57 2.24 8.70
C LEU A 104 -0.64 3.56 9.45
N GLU A 105 0.50 4.12 9.85
CA GLU A 105 0.57 5.41 10.54
C GLU A 105 0.01 6.53 9.65
N THR A 106 0.50 6.61 8.41
CA THR A 106 0.00 7.55 7.40
C THR A 106 -1.50 7.40 7.15
N TYR A 107 -2.00 6.16 7.05
CA TYR A 107 -3.42 5.87 6.86
C TYR A 107 -4.29 6.43 8.00
N LYS A 108 -3.84 6.31 9.24
CA LYS A 108 -4.55 6.80 10.43
C LYS A 108 -4.52 8.33 10.50
N ASP A 109 -3.37 8.93 10.20
CA ASP A 109 -3.20 10.38 10.20
C ASP A 109 -4.06 11.05 9.12
N LEU A 110 -4.10 10.49 7.91
CA LEU A 110 -4.96 10.96 6.82
C LEU A 110 -6.45 10.84 7.15
N PHE A 111 -6.86 9.72 7.77
CA PHE A 111 -8.26 9.55 8.18
C PHE A 111 -8.65 10.56 9.26
N ARG A 112 -7.78 10.78 10.25
CA ARG A 112 -8.00 11.76 11.31
C ARG A 112 -8.15 13.16 10.72
N MET A 113 -7.26 13.56 9.82
CA MET A 113 -7.30 14.84 9.12
C MET A 113 -8.62 14.98 8.34
N PHE A 114 -9.03 13.95 7.60
CA PHE A 114 -10.31 13.95 6.88
C PHE A 114 -11.51 14.16 7.80
N CYS A 115 -11.55 13.49 8.96
CA CYS A 115 -12.62 13.68 9.95
C CYS A 115 -12.62 15.10 10.52
N GLU A 116 -11.46 15.63 10.94
CA GLU A 116 -11.33 16.99 11.45
C GLU A 116 -11.83 18.03 10.43
N LEU A 117 -11.44 17.87 9.16
CA LEU A 117 -11.84 18.76 8.08
C LEU A 117 -13.33 18.64 7.73
N SER A 118 -13.89 17.43 7.77
CA SER A 118 -15.32 17.22 7.52
C SER A 118 -16.16 17.89 8.61
N LEU A 119 -15.79 17.75 9.88
CA LEU A 119 -16.48 18.41 11.00
C LEU A 119 -16.50 19.94 10.86
N VAL A 120 -15.40 20.54 10.39
CA VAL A 120 -15.32 22.00 10.20
C VAL A 120 -16.13 22.46 8.99
N ILE A 121 -16.06 21.74 7.87
CA ILE A 121 -16.83 22.08 6.66
C ILE A 121 -18.33 21.89 6.87
N ASP A 122 -18.74 20.89 7.64
CA ASP A 122 -20.16 20.61 7.92
C ASP A 122 -20.81 21.65 8.85
N MET A 123 -20.00 22.42 9.61
CA MET A 123 -20.51 23.57 10.39
C MET A 123 -20.86 24.75 9.48
N PRO A 124 -21.94 25.49 9.75
CA PRO A 124 -22.32 26.65 8.96
C PRO A 124 -21.32 27.80 9.13
N GLN A 125 -21.05 28.54 8.05
CA GLN A 125 -20.00 29.58 7.96
C GLN A 125 -20.03 30.61 9.10
N HIS A 126 -21.22 30.94 9.61
CA HIS A 126 -21.43 31.94 10.67
C HIS A 126 -21.16 31.43 12.09
N THR A 127 -21.01 30.12 12.29
CA THR A 127 -20.79 29.50 13.61
C THR A 127 -19.38 28.91 13.74
N ARG A 128 -18.57 28.95 12.66
CA ARG A 128 -17.20 28.42 12.67
C ARG A 128 -16.30 29.32 13.54
N PRO A 129 -15.63 28.77 14.56
CA PRO A 129 -14.69 29.54 15.37
C PRO A 129 -13.36 29.71 14.62
N GLY A 130 -12.82 30.93 14.61
CA GLY A 130 -11.45 31.21 14.14
C GLY A 130 -11.37 31.90 12.78
N ASP A 131 -10.15 32.30 12.43
CA ASP A 131 -9.85 32.98 11.17
C ASP A 131 -9.68 31.96 10.02
N PRO A 132 -10.45 32.05 8.92
CA PRO A 132 -10.42 31.09 7.81
C PRO A 132 -9.05 30.97 7.15
N GLN A 133 -8.30 32.08 7.07
CA GLN A 133 -6.99 32.11 6.45
C GLN A 133 -5.96 31.32 7.28
N GLN A 134 -5.96 31.50 8.60
CA GLN A 134 -5.12 30.74 9.50
C GLN A 134 -5.45 29.25 9.44
N PHE A 135 -6.75 28.91 9.53
CA PHE A 135 -7.19 27.52 9.49
C PHE A 135 -6.84 26.81 8.16
N SER A 136 -7.02 27.49 7.02
CA SER A 136 -6.64 26.95 5.71
C SER A 136 -5.14 26.71 5.60
N THR A 137 -4.33 27.64 6.12
CA THR A 137 -2.86 27.53 6.06
C THR A 137 -2.37 26.41 6.98
N GLU A 138 -2.92 26.30 8.19
CA GLU A 138 -2.62 25.23 9.13
C GLU A 138 -2.99 23.85 8.57
N THR A 139 -4.20 23.73 8.01
CA THR A 139 -4.68 22.48 7.41
C THR A 139 -3.80 22.06 6.22
N ALA A 140 -3.43 23.01 5.37
CA ALA A 140 -2.54 22.76 4.24
C ALA A 140 -1.13 22.35 4.70
N SER A 141 -0.59 23.00 5.73
CA SER A 141 0.71 22.66 6.32
C SER A 141 0.69 21.27 6.93
N LYS A 142 -0.34 20.94 7.71
CA LYS A 142 -0.53 19.61 8.32
C LYS A 142 -0.64 18.52 7.26
N TYR A 143 -1.37 18.78 6.19
CA TYR A 143 -1.45 17.86 5.05
C TYR A 143 -0.09 17.67 4.36
N ALA A 144 0.66 18.74 4.12
CA ALA A 144 1.99 18.68 3.52
C ALA A 144 2.98 17.90 4.40
N GLU A 145 2.93 18.09 5.72
CA GLU A 145 3.77 17.35 6.68
C GLU A 145 3.46 15.84 6.67
N ILE A 146 2.18 15.48 6.71
CA ILE A 146 1.76 14.07 6.61
C ILE A 146 2.25 13.48 5.30
N MET A 147 2.11 14.20 4.18
CA MET A 147 2.57 13.73 2.87
C MET A 147 4.11 13.62 2.79
N GLN A 148 4.85 14.53 3.42
CA GLN A 148 6.32 14.50 3.45
C GLN A 148 6.85 13.31 4.27
N ARG A 149 6.17 12.96 5.38
CA ARG A 149 6.50 11.79 6.20
C ARG A 149 6.06 10.48 5.54
N SER A 150 5.02 10.54 4.72
CA SER A 150 4.47 9.37 4.05
C SER A 150 5.42 8.81 2.99
N MET A 151 5.37 7.49 2.80
CA MET A 151 6.03 6.87 1.66
C MET A 151 5.32 7.28 0.38
N VAL A 152 6.07 7.76 -0.62
CA VAL A 152 5.57 8.12 -1.95
C VAL A 152 4.98 6.90 -2.65
N LEU A 153 3.73 7.01 -3.10
CA LEU A 153 3.03 5.96 -3.83
C LEU A 153 3.19 6.18 -5.33
N GLU A 154 3.92 5.30 -6.03
CA GLU A 154 4.00 5.29 -7.50
C GLU A 154 2.86 4.48 -8.15
N HIS A 155 1.61 4.70 -7.70
CA HIS A 155 0.47 3.99 -8.28
C HIS A 155 -0.24 4.86 -9.33
N ASP A 156 -0.63 4.30 -10.46
CA ASP A 156 -1.35 5.04 -11.51
C ASP A 156 -2.66 5.69 -11.01
N ARG A 157 -3.24 5.17 -9.92
CA ARG A 157 -4.41 5.78 -9.26
C ARG A 157 -4.09 7.11 -8.57
N VAL A 158 -2.84 7.37 -8.20
CA VAL A 158 -2.38 8.66 -7.62
C VAL A 158 -2.51 9.80 -8.63
N LYS A 159 -2.43 9.50 -9.93
CA LYS A 159 -2.61 10.47 -11.02
C LYS A 159 -4.05 10.97 -11.16
N ARG A 160 -5.02 10.31 -10.50
CA ARG A 160 -6.43 10.73 -10.45
C ARG A 160 -6.78 11.47 -9.15
N ASN A 161 -5.79 11.92 -8.38
CA ASN A 161 -6.08 12.75 -7.22
C ASN A 161 -6.62 14.11 -7.69
N PRO A 162 -7.74 14.59 -7.10
CA PRO A 162 -8.34 15.89 -7.46
C PRO A 162 -7.45 17.08 -7.10
N ILE A 163 -6.37 16.89 -6.34
CA ILE A 163 -5.31 17.90 -6.15
C ILE A 163 -4.58 18.23 -7.45
N TYR A 164 -4.46 17.29 -8.39
CA TYR A 164 -3.80 17.51 -9.69
C TYR A 164 -4.76 17.99 -10.77
N ASP A 165 -6.06 18.01 -10.49
CA ASP A 165 -7.09 18.57 -11.36
C ASP A 165 -7.16 20.10 -11.16
N ASP A 166 -5.99 20.74 -11.23
CA ASP A 166 -5.89 22.17 -11.31
C ASP A 166 -6.23 22.55 -12.76
N SER A 167 -7.24 23.40 -12.97
CA SER A 167 -7.70 23.88 -14.30
C SER A 167 -6.60 24.59 -15.13
N ARG A 168 -5.38 24.64 -14.61
CA ARG A 168 -4.16 25.10 -15.28
C ARG A 168 -3.48 23.87 -15.89
N PRO A 169 -3.31 23.81 -17.22
CA PRO A 169 -2.66 22.67 -17.85
C PRO A 169 -1.27 22.48 -17.22
N LEU A 170 -1.00 21.27 -16.75
CA LEU A 170 0.34 20.86 -16.34
C LEU A 170 1.32 21.24 -17.46
N PRO A 171 2.48 21.86 -17.15
CA PRO A 171 3.51 22.02 -18.16
C PRO A 171 3.82 20.63 -18.74
N ILE A 172 3.70 20.50 -20.05
CA ILE A 172 3.80 19.23 -20.78
C ILE A 172 5.14 18.60 -20.43
N GLU A 173 5.12 17.64 -19.51
CA GLU A 173 6.31 16.89 -19.15
C GLU A 173 6.63 15.99 -20.33
N LYS A 174 7.68 16.34 -21.09
CA LYS A 174 8.21 15.50 -22.16
C LYS A 174 8.65 14.17 -21.54
N LYS A 175 7.79 13.16 -21.61
CA LYS A 175 8.19 11.76 -21.44
C LYS A 175 9.33 11.48 -22.41
N ARG A 176 10.57 11.51 -21.91
CA ARG A 176 11.70 10.90 -22.59
C ARG A 176 11.40 9.41 -22.65
N SER A 177 10.90 9.00 -23.81
CA SER A 177 10.89 7.63 -24.30
C SER A 177 12.28 7.02 -24.12
N ILE A 178 12.49 6.31 -23.03
CA ILE A 178 13.50 5.25 -22.94
C ILE A 178 12.76 3.94 -23.26
N PHE A 179 12.24 3.84 -24.48
CA PHE A 179 11.88 2.56 -25.07
C PHE A 179 12.72 2.38 -26.34
N GLY A 180 14.01 2.11 -26.10
CA GLY A 180 14.93 1.61 -27.11
C GLY A 180 14.75 0.10 -27.29
N LYS A 181 13.87 -0.27 -28.22
CA LYS A 181 14.04 -1.29 -29.26
C LYS A 181 14.83 -2.59 -28.92
N SER A 182 14.06 -3.69 -28.95
CA SER A 182 14.36 -5.00 -29.56
C SER A 182 14.99 -6.13 -28.71
N ARG A 183 14.22 -7.21 -28.50
CA ARG A 183 14.34 -8.42 -29.33
C ARG A 183 13.15 -9.36 -29.17
N SER A 184 12.56 -9.66 -30.32
CA SER A 184 11.72 -10.83 -30.61
C SER A 184 12.46 -12.13 -30.27
N VAL A 185 11.87 -13.00 -29.45
CA VAL A 185 12.07 -14.46 -29.52
C VAL A 185 10.71 -15.14 -29.37
N ARG A 186 10.08 -15.33 -30.54
CA ARG A 186 9.37 -16.52 -31.03
C ARG A 186 9.06 -17.64 -30.01
N SER A 187 7.77 -17.76 -29.72
CA SER A 187 6.97 -18.99 -29.56
C SER A 187 7.71 -20.34 -29.49
N VAL A 188 7.65 -21.03 -28.34
CA VAL A 188 7.31 -22.46 -28.21
C VAL A 188 6.83 -22.71 -26.76
N ILE A 189 5.51 -22.73 -26.52
CA ILE A 189 4.93 -23.60 -25.48
C ILE A 189 3.67 -24.19 -26.10
N SER A 190 3.79 -25.45 -26.52
CA SER A 190 2.68 -26.29 -26.92
C SER A 190 1.69 -26.39 -25.78
N GLN A 191 0.42 -26.12 -26.10
CA GLN A 191 -0.71 -26.58 -25.33
C GLN A 191 -0.76 -28.10 -25.39
N GLU A 192 -0.95 -28.76 -24.24
CA GLU A 192 -1.78 -29.96 -24.21
C GLU A 192 -2.39 -30.11 -22.81
N SER A 193 -3.63 -29.63 -22.70
CA SER A 193 -4.56 -29.95 -21.62
C SER A 193 -5.49 -31.05 -22.13
N LEU A 194 -5.33 -32.27 -21.61
CA LEU A 194 -6.24 -33.40 -21.80
C LEU A 194 -7.30 -33.34 -20.68
N SER A 195 -8.60 -33.19 -20.99
CA SER A 195 -9.62 -34.28 -21.03
C SER A 195 -10.96 -33.67 -20.52
N PRO A 196 -12.12 -34.34 -20.58
CA PRO A 196 -12.77 -35.14 -21.63
C PRO A 196 -14.20 -34.62 -21.95
N LYS A 197 -14.77 -35.00 -23.10
CA LYS A 197 -16.19 -35.41 -23.21
C LYS A 197 -16.53 -35.97 -24.60
N GLU A 198 -16.96 -37.23 -24.56
CA GLU A 198 -17.95 -37.90 -25.41
C GLU A 198 -17.76 -37.88 -26.93
N MET A 199 -17.61 -39.07 -27.54
CA MET A 199 -18.72 -39.71 -28.27
C MET A 199 -18.28 -41.05 -28.89
N ASP A 200 -18.87 -42.11 -28.37
CA ASP A 200 -19.42 -43.33 -29.00
C ASP A 200 -19.08 -43.68 -30.48
N ARG A 201 -18.98 -45.02 -30.74
CA ARG A 201 -18.70 -45.78 -31.99
C ARG A 201 -17.24 -46.15 -32.18
N THR A 202 -16.83 -47.40 -32.35
CA THR A 202 -17.53 -48.60 -32.82
C THR A 202 -16.69 -49.81 -32.41
N LEU A 203 -17.30 -50.73 -31.68
CA LEU A 203 -16.96 -52.15 -31.72
C LEU A 203 -17.48 -52.71 -33.05
N GLU A 204 -16.74 -53.69 -33.59
CA GLU A 204 -17.03 -54.61 -34.72
C GLU A 204 -16.02 -54.48 -35.87
N CYS A 205 -14.94 -55.28 -35.77
CA CYS A 205 -14.46 -56.26 -36.76
C CYS A 205 -13.11 -56.82 -36.29
#